data_AF-A0A443ZQM0-F1
#
_entry.id   AF-A0A443ZQM0-F1
#
_cell.length_a   1.000
_cell.length_b   1.000
_cell.length_c   1.000
_cell.angle_alpha   90.00
_cell.angle_beta   90.00
_cell.angle_gamma   90.00
#
_symmetry.space_group_name_H-M   'P 1'
#
loop_
_entity.id
_entity.type
_entity.pdbx_description
1 polymer ?
#
loop_
_entity_poly.entity_id
_entity_poly.type
_entity_poly.pdbx_seq_one_letter_code
_entity_poly.pdbx_strand_id
1 'polypeptide(L)'
;MKENLAVVVRKLISPSMRYEIRNVSSKLRDFLARACFWRWEVARFKLQQESPYEFLYIGRKQQREMAKLLIGGKSQDKLQAQIPVVDRQAKPDAASQVVVISEMPTSGSLNVPHYLSAVVPLGRSLEDITARYDSELRRSIRKNRPLYSMRRTLSDEEIAMADKDLLRPYATARQGIHAAQFPSDEVFRIAKTVGRLDLIMLGDEVVACHLGCEITRGEKRYWSTLRFGYCEAVFSDAKKLREVNSITTFMALEWALENGFDYYDIGLCLARPDDGLLKWKRRRGGDVDSLGNHSYMFVRLPKRGVAKFLWDTPLFAVEGDKLTLHLGLPEGPSDEELASRYHEMVFGGLHKIYLYGAKSSGEAFLENLRGRYASLQSPPAMERILSN
;
A
#
# COMPACT_ATOMS: atom_id res chain seq x y z
N MET A 1 11.68 35.02 15.70
CA MET A 1 10.79 34.78 16.87
C MET A 1 9.97 33.49 16.75
N LYS A 2 9.23 33.25 15.65
CA LYS A 2 8.46 32.00 15.42
C LYS A 2 9.35 30.73 15.37
N GLU A 3 10.52 30.80 14.75
CA GLU A 3 11.45 29.65 14.68
C GLU A 3 12.04 29.26 16.04
N ASN A 4 12.44 30.26 16.85
CA ASN A 4 12.94 30.01 18.20
C ASN A 4 11.85 29.43 19.11
N LEU A 5 10.60 29.90 19.00
CA LEU A 5 9.45 29.30 19.69
C LEU A 5 9.18 27.86 19.23
N ALA A 6 9.28 27.58 17.93
CA ALA A 6 9.13 26.23 17.40
C ALA A 6 10.24 25.29 17.90
N VAL A 7 11.48 25.76 18.05
CA VAL A 7 12.59 24.98 18.62
C VAL A 7 12.36 24.67 20.10
N VAL A 8 11.89 25.64 20.89
CA VAL A 8 11.57 25.45 22.31
C VAL A 8 10.39 24.47 22.49
N VAL A 9 9.31 24.63 21.72
CA VAL A 9 8.16 23.72 21.75
C VAL A 9 8.55 22.30 21.29
N ARG A 10 9.47 22.16 20.32
CA ARG A 10 10.01 20.85 19.91
C ARG A 10 10.80 20.12 21.00
N LYS A 11 11.33 20.85 21.99
CA LYS A 11 11.99 20.25 23.17
C LYS A 11 10.99 19.76 24.22
N LEU A 12 9.79 20.35 24.28
CA LEU A 12 8.75 20.02 25.26
C LEU A 12 7.79 18.92 24.77
N ILE A 13 7.79 18.62 23.47
CA ILE A 13 6.90 17.62 22.84
C ILE A 13 7.73 16.51 22.22
N SER A 14 7.56 15.28 22.71
CA SER A 14 8.27 14.10 22.19
C SER A 14 8.01 13.91 20.68
N PRO A 15 8.93 13.27 19.93
CA PRO A 15 8.71 12.94 18.52
C PRO A 15 7.39 12.19 18.28
N SER A 16 7.07 11.21 19.13
CA SER A 16 5.81 10.45 19.11
C SER A 16 4.58 11.37 19.26
N MET A 17 4.61 12.28 20.24
CA MET A 17 3.50 13.21 20.45
C MET A 17 3.35 14.20 19.29
N ARG A 18 4.45 14.65 18.67
CA ARG A 18 4.39 15.48 17.44
C ARG A 18 3.74 14.73 16.27
N TYR A 19 4.08 13.45 16.11
CA TYR A 19 3.47 12.59 15.10
C TYR A 19 1.96 12.47 15.33
N GLU A 20 1.52 12.19 16.57
CA GLU A 20 0.10 12.07 16.89
C GLU A 20 -0.68 13.39 16.71
N ILE A 21 -0.11 14.54 17.08
CA ILE A 21 -0.74 15.84 16.85
C ILE A 21 -0.94 16.08 15.35
N ARG A 22 0.08 15.80 14.52
CA ARG A 22 -0.02 15.92 13.06
C ARG A 22 -1.09 14.98 12.51
N ASN A 23 -1.14 13.76 13.02
CA ASN A 23 -2.11 12.75 12.65
C ASN A 23 -3.55 13.21 12.95
N VAL A 24 -3.82 13.69 14.17
CA VAL A 24 -5.11 14.24 14.59
C VAL A 24 -5.50 15.48 13.76
N SER A 25 -4.55 16.39 13.50
CA SER A 25 -4.79 17.55 12.65
C SER A 25 -5.19 17.15 11.22
N SER A 26 -4.52 16.14 10.65
CA SER A 26 -4.85 15.60 9.34
C SER A 26 -6.24 14.97 9.31
N LYS A 27 -6.59 14.17 10.33
CA LYS A 27 -7.94 13.60 10.51
C LYS A 27 -9.01 14.68 10.54
N LEU A 28 -8.81 15.72 11.37
CA LEU A 28 -9.79 16.79 11.53
C LEU A 28 -10.00 17.54 10.22
N ARG A 29 -8.93 17.83 9.49
CA ARG A 29 -9.00 18.47 8.18
C ARG A 29 -9.78 17.65 7.17
N ASP A 30 -9.52 16.34 7.09
CA ASP A 30 -10.28 15.47 6.18
C ASP A 30 -11.75 15.37 6.60
N PHE A 31 -12.04 15.22 7.89
CA PHE A 31 -13.40 15.20 8.42
C PHE A 31 -14.17 16.47 8.07
N LEU A 32 -13.61 17.65 8.34
CA LEU A 32 -14.22 18.93 7.98
C LEU A 32 -14.45 19.04 6.47
N ALA A 33 -13.51 18.57 5.66
CA ALA A 33 -13.64 18.60 4.21
C ALA A 33 -14.73 17.64 3.70
N ARG A 34 -14.98 16.51 4.39
CA ARG A 34 -16.08 15.60 4.08
C ARG A 34 -17.44 16.15 4.54
N ALA A 35 -17.49 16.90 5.65
CA ALA A 35 -18.73 17.52 6.15
C ALA A 35 -19.32 18.61 5.23
N CYS A 36 -18.55 19.09 4.24
CA CYS A 36 -19.00 20.03 3.23
C CYS A 36 -19.90 19.35 2.18
N PHE A 37 -21.11 18.89 2.56
CA PHE A 37 -22.02 18.12 1.70
C PHE A 37 -22.40 18.83 0.39
N TRP A 38 -22.35 20.17 0.34
CA TRP A 38 -22.59 20.94 -0.90
C TRP A 38 -21.50 20.75 -1.96
N ARG A 39 -20.35 20.14 -1.62
CA ARG A 39 -19.29 19.77 -2.56
C ARG A 39 -19.42 18.34 -3.07
N TRP A 40 -20.45 17.62 -2.62
CA TRP A 40 -20.65 16.23 -2.98
C TRP A 40 -21.42 16.10 -4.29
N GLU A 41 -21.12 15.02 -4.99
CA GLU A 41 -21.86 14.53 -6.14
C GLU A 41 -22.44 13.15 -5.84
N VAL A 42 -23.48 12.81 -6.58
CA VAL A 42 -23.99 11.45 -6.70
C VAL A 42 -23.75 11.01 -8.14
N ALA A 43 -22.87 10.03 -8.31
CA ALA A 43 -22.48 9.55 -9.64
C ALA A 43 -22.69 8.05 -9.73
N ARG A 44 -23.19 7.58 -10.88
CA ARG A 44 -23.27 6.15 -11.21
C ARG A 44 -22.26 5.84 -12.30
N PHE A 45 -21.53 4.74 -12.15
CA PHE A 45 -20.61 4.28 -13.18
C PHE A 45 -20.49 2.76 -13.19
N LYS A 46 -19.98 2.22 -14.30
CA LYS A 46 -19.49 0.84 -14.39
C LYS A 46 -17.99 0.87 -14.63
N LEU A 47 -17.26 -0.06 -14.00
CA LEU A 47 -15.82 -0.19 -14.21
C LEU A 47 -15.46 -0.78 -15.57
N GLN A 48 -16.35 -1.59 -16.14
CA GLN A 48 -16.21 -2.23 -17.45
C GLN A 48 -17.57 -2.22 -18.15
N GLN A 49 -17.56 -2.19 -19.49
CA GLN A 49 -18.81 -2.19 -20.28
C GLN A 49 -19.69 -3.41 -19.97
N GLU A 50 -19.09 -4.57 -19.70
CA GLU A 50 -19.80 -5.82 -19.40
C GLU A 50 -19.91 -6.12 -17.89
N SER A 51 -19.48 -5.22 -17.00
CA SER A 51 -19.57 -5.49 -15.56
C SER A 51 -21.05 -5.64 -15.14
N PRO A 52 -21.39 -6.73 -14.41
CA PRO A 52 -22.74 -6.90 -13.88
C PRO A 52 -23.03 -5.90 -12.75
N TYR A 53 -21.99 -5.34 -12.13
CA TYR A 53 -22.13 -4.40 -11.02
C TYR A 53 -22.22 -2.95 -11.51
N GLU A 54 -23.13 -2.21 -10.91
CA GLU A 54 -23.18 -0.75 -11.01
C GLU A 54 -22.67 -0.14 -9.70
N PHE A 55 -21.87 0.92 -9.79
CA PHE A 55 -21.32 1.61 -8.64
C PHE A 55 -22.02 2.95 -8.46
N LEU A 56 -22.63 3.14 -7.29
CA LEU A 56 -23.17 4.42 -6.85
C LEU A 56 -22.16 5.10 -5.93
N TYR A 57 -21.52 6.14 -6.43
CA TYR A 57 -20.58 6.97 -5.68
C TYR A 57 -21.28 8.19 -5.09
N ILE A 58 -21.03 8.45 -3.81
CA ILE A 58 -21.57 9.58 -3.05
C ILE A 58 -20.40 10.26 -2.31
N GLY A 59 -19.96 11.42 -2.80
CA GLY A 59 -18.80 12.10 -2.22
C GLY A 59 -18.26 13.23 -3.10
N ARG A 60 -17.07 13.73 -2.78
CA ARG A 60 -16.42 14.84 -3.48
C ARG A 60 -15.89 14.37 -4.84
N LYS A 61 -16.20 15.10 -5.91
CA LYS A 61 -15.78 14.77 -7.29
C LYS A 61 -14.31 14.35 -7.44
N GLN A 62 -13.38 15.03 -6.75
CA GLN A 62 -11.94 14.73 -6.79
C GLN A 62 -11.55 13.37 -6.21
N GLN A 63 -12.40 12.75 -5.38
CA GLN A 63 -12.16 11.45 -4.75
C GLN A 63 -12.80 10.29 -5.53
N ARG A 64 -13.63 10.56 -6.54
CA ARG A 64 -14.25 9.53 -7.37
C ARG A 64 -13.22 8.64 -8.09
N GLU A 65 -12.13 9.23 -8.56
CA GLU A 65 -11.06 8.46 -9.23
C GLU A 65 -10.30 7.55 -8.24
N MET A 66 -10.12 7.99 -6.99
CA MET A 66 -9.60 7.14 -5.92
C MET A 66 -10.56 5.97 -5.63
N ALA A 67 -11.87 6.23 -5.57
CA ALA A 67 -12.86 5.17 -5.41
C ALA A 67 -12.73 4.14 -6.54
N LYS A 68 -12.79 4.58 -7.81
CA LYS A 68 -12.61 3.71 -8.99
C LYS A 68 -11.32 2.90 -8.95
N LEU A 69 -10.21 3.49 -8.49
CA LEU A 69 -8.92 2.82 -8.38
C LEU A 69 -8.92 1.72 -7.31
N LEU A 70 -9.53 1.96 -6.15
CA LEU A 70 -9.61 0.99 -5.06
C LEU A 70 -10.49 -0.21 -5.40
N ILE A 71 -11.62 0.03 -6.06
CA ILE A 71 -12.55 -1.03 -6.47
C ILE A 71 -12.27 -1.57 -7.88
N GLY A 72 -11.29 -1.02 -8.58
CA GLY A 72 -10.83 -1.50 -9.87
C GLY A 72 -10.16 -2.86 -9.69
N GLY A 73 -10.92 -3.95 -9.83
CA GLY A 73 -10.44 -5.33 -9.73
C GLY A 73 -9.49 -5.73 -10.87
N LYS A 74 -9.39 -7.05 -11.14
CA LYS A 74 -8.43 -7.72 -12.07
C LYS A 74 -8.14 -7.07 -13.44
N SER A 75 -8.96 -6.13 -13.92
CA SER A 75 -8.95 -5.68 -15.31
C SER A 75 -8.21 -4.36 -15.56
N GLN A 76 -7.76 -3.63 -14.54
CA GLN A 76 -6.95 -2.42 -14.78
C GLN A 76 -5.51 -2.73 -15.23
N ASP A 77 -4.96 -3.89 -14.86
CA ASP A 77 -3.60 -4.28 -15.27
C ASP A 77 -3.51 -4.63 -16.78
N LYS A 78 -4.65 -4.85 -17.46
CA LYS A 78 -4.73 -5.10 -18.92
C LYS A 78 -5.19 -3.89 -19.74
N LEU A 79 -5.56 -2.77 -19.12
CA LEU A 79 -6.26 -1.65 -19.77
C LEU A 79 -5.65 -0.27 -19.48
N GLN A 80 -4.32 -0.19 -19.37
CA GLN A 80 -3.62 1.11 -19.50
C GLN A 80 -3.61 1.65 -20.94
N ALA A 81 -4.13 0.90 -21.92
CA ALA A 81 -4.38 1.40 -23.27
C ALA A 81 -5.83 1.90 -23.40
N GLN A 82 -5.99 3.22 -23.32
CA GLN A 82 -7.03 4.03 -23.97
C GLN A 82 -8.43 3.40 -24.11
N ILE A 83 -9.32 3.54 -23.12
CA ILE A 83 -10.77 3.55 -23.37
C ILE A 83 -11.43 4.64 -22.50
N PRO A 84 -12.21 5.56 -23.08
CA PRO A 84 -12.90 6.58 -22.30
C PRO A 84 -13.97 5.94 -21.40
N VAL A 85 -14.00 6.37 -20.14
CA VAL A 85 -15.08 6.06 -19.19
C VAL A 85 -16.38 6.61 -19.78
N VAL A 86 -17.31 5.73 -20.12
CA VAL A 86 -18.62 6.13 -20.65
C VAL A 86 -19.57 6.34 -19.47
N ASP A 87 -19.84 7.59 -19.11
CA ASP A 87 -20.97 7.96 -18.23
C ASP A 87 -22.28 7.71 -19.00
N ARG A 88 -22.89 6.53 -18.82
CA ARG A 88 -24.25 6.23 -19.29
C ARG A 88 -25.20 6.14 -18.09
N GLN A 89 -26.29 6.89 -18.15
CA GLN A 89 -27.44 6.71 -17.25
C GLN A 89 -28.06 5.33 -17.51
N ALA A 90 -27.94 4.41 -16.54
CA ALA A 90 -28.51 3.07 -16.63
C ALA A 90 -30.01 3.06 -16.32
N LYS A 91 -30.77 2.16 -16.99
CA LYS A 91 -32.21 1.92 -16.76
C LYS A 91 -32.47 1.22 -15.42
N PRO A 92 -33.67 1.38 -14.82
CA PRO A 92 -33.92 1.14 -13.39
C PRO A 92 -34.00 -0.33 -12.92
N ASP A 93 -34.01 -1.32 -13.81
CA ASP A 93 -34.20 -2.74 -13.42
C ASP A 93 -32.94 -3.46 -12.89
N ALA A 94 -31.79 -2.76 -12.79
CA ALA A 94 -30.51 -3.31 -12.29
C ALA A 94 -30.28 -3.15 -10.77
N ALA A 95 -31.31 -2.78 -10.00
CA ALA A 95 -31.18 -2.35 -8.60
C ALA A 95 -30.60 -3.40 -7.61
N SER A 96 -30.46 -4.67 -8.01
CA SER A 96 -30.00 -5.76 -7.14
C SER A 96 -28.48 -5.96 -7.05
N GLN A 97 -27.70 -5.36 -7.97
CA GLN A 97 -26.23 -5.49 -8.04
C GLN A 97 -25.52 -4.13 -7.94
N VAL A 98 -26.09 -3.22 -7.15
CA VAL A 98 -25.49 -1.90 -6.90
C VAL A 98 -24.53 -1.97 -5.71
N VAL A 99 -23.26 -1.62 -5.94
CA VAL A 99 -22.28 -1.36 -4.88
C VAL A 99 -22.33 0.13 -4.56
N VAL A 100 -22.45 0.49 -3.27
CA VAL A 100 -22.45 1.90 -2.87
C VAL A 100 -21.09 2.25 -2.27
N ILE A 101 -20.49 3.32 -2.77
CA ILE A 101 -19.23 3.87 -2.26
C ILE A 101 -19.52 5.27 -1.75
N SER A 102 -19.17 5.53 -0.51
CA SER A 102 -19.44 6.79 0.16
C SER A 102 -18.19 7.33 0.84
N GLU A 103 -18.07 8.65 0.90
CA GLU A 103 -17.08 9.31 1.76
C GLU A 103 -17.53 9.46 3.21
N MET A 104 -18.79 9.14 3.55
CA MET A 104 -19.25 8.99 4.94
C MET A 104 -19.66 7.55 5.25
N PRO A 105 -19.50 7.11 6.51
CA PRO A 105 -19.93 5.79 6.93
C PRO A 105 -21.44 5.61 6.70
N THR A 106 -21.81 4.44 6.21
CA THR A 106 -23.21 4.04 6.07
C THR A 106 -23.42 2.70 6.77
N SER A 107 -24.64 2.41 7.19
CA SER A 107 -24.90 1.13 7.87
C SER A 107 -24.54 -0.05 6.97
N GLY A 108 -23.73 -0.98 7.50
CA GLY A 108 -23.24 -2.17 6.79
C GLY A 108 -22.15 -1.89 5.74
N SER A 109 -21.53 -0.71 5.70
CA SER A 109 -20.38 -0.46 4.83
C SER A 109 -19.07 -0.95 5.45
N LEU A 110 -18.19 -1.49 4.64
CA LEU A 110 -16.79 -1.75 4.96
C LEU A 110 -15.99 -0.43 4.97
N ASN A 111 -15.11 -0.25 5.95
CA ASN A 111 -14.18 0.87 6.01
C ASN A 111 -12.92 0.54 5.21
N VAL A 112 -12.93 0.80 3.90
CA VAL A 112 -11.82 0.46 3.00
C VAL A 112 -10.75 1.55 3.04
N PRO A 113 -9.53 1.28 3.53
CA PRO A 113 -8.47 2.29 3.53
C PRO A 113 -8.06 2.67 2.10
N HIS A 114 -7.52 3.86 1.88
CA HIS A 114 -6.97 4.23 0.58
C HIS A 114 -5.57 3.62 0.37
N TYR A 115 -4.77 3.62 1.42
CA TYR A 115 -3.38 3.15 1.38
C TYR A 115 -3.04 2.33 2.61
N LEU A 116 -2.16 1.37 2.40
CA LEU A 116 -1.49 0.58 3.44
C LEU A 116 0.02 0.71 3.25
N SER A 117 0.76 0.45 4.31
CA SER A 117 2.21 0.28 4.28
C SER A 117 2.58 -1.17 4.48
N ALA A 118 3.73 -1.56 3.94
CA ALA A 118 4.35 -2.85 4.24
C ALA A 118 5.51 -2.62 5.22
N VAL A 119 5.38 -3.20 6.40
CA VAL A 119 6.25 -2.96 7.54
C VAL A 119 6.95 -4.26 7.93
N VAL A 120 8.27 -4.25 8.05
CA VAL A 120 9.05 -5.40 8.49
C VAL A 120 9.49 -5.20 9.94
N PRO A 121 9.05 -6.07 10.88
CA PRO A 121 9.58 -6.07 12.24
C PRO A 121 11.06 -6.46 12.26
N LEU A 122 11.88 -5.64 12.93
CA LEU A 122 13.35 -5.76 12.99
C LEU A 122 13.87 -6.34 14.32
N GLY A 123 12.99 -6.72 15.26
CA GLY A 123 13.39 -7.32 16.55
C GLY A 123 13.92 -8.77 16.47
N ARG A 124 14.53 -9.17 15.36
CA ARG A 124 15.02 -10.53 15.06
C ARG A 124 16.21 -10.46 14.09
N SER A 125 16.92 -11.58 13.92
CA SER A 125 18.10 -11.61 13.05
C SER A 125 17.76 -11.34 11.58
N LEU A 126 18.73 -10.85 10.82
CA LEU A 126 18.59 -10.66 9.37
C LEU A 126 18.27 -11.98 8.64
N GLU A 127 18.82 -13.10 9.15
CA GLU A 127 18.53 -14.43 8.63
C GLU A 127 17.06 -14.80 8.83
N ASP A 128 16.50 -14.58 10.03
CA ASP A 128 15.09 -14.85 10.32
C ASP A 128 14.14 -13.98 9.49
N ILE A 129 14.52 -12.72 9.25
CA ILE A 129 13.75 -11.81 8.38
C ILE A 129 13.75 -12.34 6.95
N THR A 130 14.93 -12.65 6.41
CA THR A 130 15.08 -13.08 5.00
C THR A 130 14.59 -14.50 4.75
N ALA A 131 14.48 -15.35 5.77
CA ALA A 131 13.86 -16.66 5.67
C ALA A 131 12.38 -16.59 5.26
N ARG A 132 11.71 -15.46 5.55
CA ARG A 132 10.32 -15.19 5.15
C ARG A 132 10.18 -14.62 3.74
N TYR A 133 11.30 -14.33 3.08
CA TYR A 133 11.25 -13.81 1.73
C TYR A 133 10.87 -14.92 0.77
N ASP A 134 10.24 -14.51 -0.33
CA ASP A 134 10.11 -15.37 -1.49
C ASP A 134 11.47 -15.96 -1.92
N SER A 135 11.49 -17.23 -2.34
CA SER A 135 12.73 -17.99 -2.55
C SER A 135 13.58 -17.42 -3.69
N GLU A 136 12.94 -16.95 -4.77
CA GLU A 136 13.63 -16.28 -5.88
C GLU A 136 14.24 -14.96 -5.43
N LEU A 137 13.50 -14.17 -4.64
CA LEU A 137 13.99 -12.90 -4.11
C LEU A 137 15.21 -13.13 -3.20
N ARG A 138 15.14 -14.10 -2.28
CA ARG A 138 16.25 -14.46 -1.39
C ARG A 138 17.48 -14.89 -2.18
N ARG A 139 17.31 -15.73 -3.22
CA ARG A 139 18.41 -16.17 -4.11
C ARG A 139 19.03 -15.00 -4.85
N SER A 140 18.22 -14.08 -5.39
CA SER A 140 18.68 -12.89 -6.09
C SER A 140 19.46 -11.96 -5.18
N ILE A 141 18.96 -11.69 -3.96
CA ILE A 141 19.65 -10.85 -2.97
C ILE A 141 21.01 -11.46 -2.63
N ARG A 142 21.06 -12.75 -2.29
CA ARG A 142 22.32 -13.43 -1.95
C ARG A 142 23.36 -13.36 -3.07
N LYS A 143 22.91 -13.48 -4.32
CA LYS A 143 23.80 -13.40 -5.50
C LYS A 143 24.35 -11.99 -5.69
N ASN A 144 23.49 -10.97 -5.59
CA ASN A 144 23.80 -9.64 -6.09
C ASN A 144 24.29 -8.71 -4.98
N ARG A 145 23.86 -8.87 -3.73
CA ARG A 145 24.19 -7.97 -2.62
C ARG A 145 25.69 -7.67 -2.45
N PRO A 146 26.63 -8.62 -2.61
CA PRO A 146 28.06 -8.34 -2.49
C PRO A 146 28.62 -7.37 -3.55
N LEU A 147 27.90 -7.17 -4.67
CA LEU A 147 28.31 -6.30 -5.76
C LEU A 147 27.98 -4.81 -5.49
N TYR A 148 27.09 -4.56 -4.53
CA TYR A 148 26.59 -3.22 -4.25
C TYR A 148 27.10 -2.71 -2.91
N SER A 149 27.31 -1.41 -2.83
CA SER A 149 27.56 -0.71 -1.57
C SER A 149 26.58 0.45 -1.39
N MET A 150 26.43 0.90 -0.15
CA MET A 150 25.54 2.00 0.21
C MET A 150 26.31 3.01 1.06
N ARG A 151 26.20 4.29 0.72
CA ARG A 151 26.76 5.37 1.54
C ARG A 151 25.79 6.52 1.71
N ARG A 152 25.82 7.15 2.89
CA ARG A 152 25.13 8.42 3.10
C ARG A 152 25.81 9.51 2.29
N THR A 153 25.03 10.44 1.75
CA THR A 153 25.53 11.74 1.31
C THR A 153 24.99 12.88 2.17
N LEU A 154 25.83 13.89 2.36
CA LEU A 154 25.49 15.20 2.95
C LEU A 154 25.88 16.36 2.02
N SER A 155 26.53 16.06 0.88
CA SER A 155 27.01 17.06 -0.07
C SER A 155 25.85 17.63 -0.87
N ASP A 156 25.80 18.95 -0.99
CA ASP A 156 24.79 19.66 -1.77
C ASP A 156 24.80 19.24 -3.24
N GLU A 157 26.00 19.02 -3.80
CA GLU A 157 26.19 18.58 -5.18
C GLU A 157 25.61 17.19 -5.41
N GLU A 158 25.89 16.26 -4.49
CA GLU A 158 25.42 14.88 -4.57
C GLU A 158 23.91 14.77 -4.30
N ILE A 159 23.38 15.58 -3.38
CA ILE A 159 21.94 15.66 -3.14
C ILE A 159 21.23 16.25 -4.37
N ALA A 160 21.79 17.30 -4.99
CA ALA A 160 21.25 17.87 -6.22
C ALA A 160 21.24 16.85 -7.36
N MET A 161 22.33 16.11 -7.54
CA MET A 161 22.43 15.03 -8.54
C MET A 161 21.37 13.95 -8.26
N ALA A 162 21.25 13.48 -7.02
CA ALA A 162 20.26 12.45 -6.69
C ALA A 162 18.81 12.92 -6.93
N ASP A 163 18.49 14.18 -6.61
CA ASP A 163 17.17 14.73 -6.89
C ASP A 163 16.90 14.84 -8.40
N LYS A 164 17.84 15.44 -9.14
CA LYS A 164 17.71 15.76 -10.56
C LYS A 164 17.77 14.52 -11.46
N ASP A 165 18.67 13.59 -11.17
CA ASP A 165 19.05 12.52 -12.10
C ASP A 165 18.51 11.14 -11.66
N LEU A 166 18.11 10.97 -10.39
CA LEU A 166 17.63 9.68 -9.86
C LEU A 166 16.17 9.73 -9.38
N LEU A 167 15.83 10.65 -8.45
CA LEU A 167 14.51 10.70 -7.80
C LEU A 167 13.42 11.21 -8.76
N ARG A 168 13.59 12.40 -9.33
CA ARG A 168 12.58 13.04 -10.19
C ARG A 168 12.35 12.28 -11.50
N PRO A 169 13.40 11.85 -12.24
CA PRO A 169 13.20 11.13 -13.50
C PRO A 169 12.50 9.80 -13.28
N TYR A 170 12.92 9.03 -12.26
CA TYR A 170 12.28 7.76 -11.95
C TYR A 170 10.83 7.93 -11.50
N ALA A 171 10.54 8.92 -10.64
CA ALA A 171 9.16 9.19 -10.23
C ALA A 171 8.27 9.53 -11.43
N THR A 172 8.79 10.32 -12.38
CA THR A 172 8.10 10.67 -13.63
C THR A 172 7.92 9.46 -14.55
N ALA A 173 8.97 8.65 -14.76
CA ALA A 173 8.90 7.43 -15.57
C ALA A 173 7.89 6.43 -15.00
N ARG A 174 7.73 6.38 -13.67
CA ARG A 174 6.85 5.44 -12.98
C ARG A 174 5.39 5.89 -12.88
N GLN A 175 5.14 7.18 -12.66
CA GLN A 175 3.79 7.70 -12.36
C GLN A 175 3.29 8.74 -13.38
N GLY A 176 4.10 9.08 -14.38
CA GLY A 176 3.78 10.05 -15.43
C GLY A 176 3.32 11.39 -14.83
N ILE A 177 2.21 11.89 -15.35
CA ILE A 177 1.57 13.14 -14.90
C ILE A 177 1.08 13.12 -13.44
N HIS A 178 0.99 11.94 -12.82
CA HIS A 178 0.55 11.77 -11.43
C HIS A 178 1.74 11.68 -10.44
N ALA A 179 2.97 11.86 -10.91
CA ALA A 179 4.15 11.81 -10.06
C ALA A 179 4.14 12.93 -9.01
N ALA A 180 3.93 12.56 -7.74
CA ALA A 180 4.10 13.49 -6.64
C ALA A 180 5.60 13.73 -6.41
N GLN A 181 6.09 14.90 -6.81
CA GLN A 181 7.47 15.31 -6.62
C GLN A 181 7.63 16.02 -5.27
N PHE A 182 8.71 15.70 -4.54
CA PHE A 182 9.11 16.56 -3.44
C PHE A 182 9.70 17.85 -4.01
N PRO A 183 9.40 19.02 -3.43
CA PRO A 183 10.19 20.22 -3.67
C PRO A 183 11.68 19.93 -3.41
N SER A 184 12.58 20.46 -4.23
CA SER A 184 14.02 20.15 -4.10
C SER A 184 14.56 20.58 -2.73
N ASP A 185 14.17 21.74 -2.25
CA ASP A 185 14.47 22.23 -0.90
C ASP A 185 14.03 21.25 0.20
N GLU A 186 12.90 20.57 0.01
CA GLU A 186 12.42 19.55 0.94
C GLU A 186 13.30 18.28 0.90
N VAL A 187 13.80 17.88 -0.27
CA VAL A 187 14.77 16.77 -0.39
C VAL A 187 16.05 17.08 0.37
N PHE A 188 16.61 18.28 0.16
CA PHE A 188 17.79 18.75 0.90
C PHE A 188 17.56 18.78 2.41
N ARG A 189 16.42 19.35 2.82
CA ARG A 189 16.04 19.43 4.22
C ARG A 189 15.96 18.03 4.83
N ILE A 190 15.28 17.08 4.20
CA ILE A 190 15.17 15.71 4.70
C ILE A 190 16.55 15.04 4.80
N ALA A 191 17.34 15.06 3.72
CA ALA A 191 18.65 14.41 3.67
C ALA A 191 19.62 14.87 4.79
N LYS A 192 19.54 16.15 5.15
CA LYS A 192 20.45 16.79 6.12
C LYS A 192 19.94 16.87 7.54
N THR A 193 18.62 16.78 7.76
CA THR A 193 18.04 17.06 9.08
C THR A 193 17.33 15.86 9.69
N VAL A 194 16.15 15.51 9.17
CA VAL A 194 15.20 14.57 9.79
C VAL A 194 15.27 13.17 9.20
N GLY A 195 16.06 12.98 8.15
CA GLY A 195 16.20 11.72 7.45
C GLY A 195 17.61 11.49 6.94
N ARG A 196 17.70 10.73 5.86
CA ARG A 196 18.95 10.28 5.26
C ARG A 196 18.73 10.07 3.77
N LEU A 197 19.70 10.53 2.99
CA LEU A 197 19.82 10.18 1.58
C LEU A 197 21.04 9.28 1.43
N ASP A 198 20.79 8.06 0.96
CA ASP A 198 21.81 7.07 0.65
C ASP A 198 21.98 6.94 -0.86
N LEU A 199 23.23 6.95 -1.31
CA LEU A 199 23.62 6.62 -2.67
C LEU A 199 24.00 5.14 -2.73
N ILE A 200 23.52 4.47 -3.76
CA ILE A 200 23.73 3.05 -4.00
C ILE A 200 24.72 2.92 -5.15
N MET A 201 25.85 2.28 -4.84
CA MET A 201 26.94 2.09 -5.76
C MET A 201 26.94 0.67 -6.30
N LEU A 202 27.25 0.51 -7.59
CA LEU A 202 27.65 -0.74 -8.20
C LEU A 202 29.09 -0.56 -8.69
N GLY A 203 30.06 -1.13 -7.98
CA GLY A 203 31.46 -0.68 -8.11
C GLY A 203 31.59 0.79 -7.71
N ASP A 204 32.12 1.62 -8.61
CA ASP A 204 32.32 3.05 -8.38
C ASP A 204 31.20 3.94 -8.94
N GLU A 205 30.18 3.34 -9.57
CA GLU A 205 29.08 4.09 -10.21
C GLU A 205 27.85 4.20 -9.31
N VAL A 206 27.26 5.40 -9.22
CA VAL A 206 25.97 5.62 -8.56
C VAL A 206 24.85 5.11 -9.49
N VAL A 207 24.13 4.08 -9.07
CA VAL A 207 23.04 3.47 -9.86
C VAL A 207 21.65 3.74 -9.29
N ALA A 208 21.57 4.07 -8.00
CA ALA A 208 20.32 4.36 -7.31
C ALA A 208 20.53 5.24 -6.08
N CYS A 209 19.42 5.71 -5.50
CA CYS A 209 19.41 6.32 -4.18
C CYS A 209 18.19 5.92 -3.35
N HIS A 210 18.30 5.99 -2.04
CA HIS A 210 17.21 5.83 -1.08
C HIS A 210 17.09 7.08 -0.21
N LEU A 211 15.90 7.67 -0.21
CA LEU A 211 15.54 8.76 0.70
C LEU A 211 14.60 8.18 1.78
N GLY A 212 15.09 8.14 3.02
CA GLY A 212 14.34 7.64 4.18
C GLY A 212 14.33 8.65 5.33
N CYS A 213 13.42 8.43 6.28
CA CYS A 213 13.40 9.19 7.52
C CYS A 213 12.96 8.35 8.71
N GLU A 214 13.34 8.80 9.91
CA GLU A 214 12.84 8.22 11.15
C GLU A 214 11.42 8.72 11.46
N ILE A 215 10.54 7.78 11.81
CA ILE A 215 9.21 8.05 12.35
C ILE A 215 9.10 7.34 13.70
N THR A 216 8.68 8.06 14.74
CA THR A 216 8.37 7.44 16.04
C THR A 216 6.87 7.37 16.23
N ARG A 217 6.32 6.16 16.44
CA ARG A 217 4.90 5.91 16.68
C ARG A 217 4.75 4.90 17.82
N GLY A 218 3.93 5.21 18.82
CA GLY A 218 3.73 4.31 19.97
C GLY A 218 5.05 3.92 20.65
N GLU A 219 5.98 4.88 20.76
CA GLU A 219 7.34 4.70 21.29
C GLU A 219 8.25 3.77 20.46
N LYS A 220 7.76 3.26 19.33
CA LYS A 220 8.52 2.44 18.39
C LYS A 220 9.14 3.29 17.29
N ARG A 221 10.38 2.97 16.92
CA ARG A 221 11.15 3.66 15.89
C ARG A 221 11.00 2.92 14.56
N TYR A 222 10.50 3.64 13.56
CA TYR A 222 10.34 3.16 12.20
C TYR A 222 11.36 3.85 11.31
N TRP A 223 12.12 3.07 10.55
CA TRP A 223 12.82 3.60 9.38
C TRP A 223 11.84 3.59 8.20
N SER A 224 11.37 4.75 7.78
CA SER A 224 10.34 4.86 6.73
C SER A 224 10.95 5.31 5.42
N THR A 225 10.67 4.53 4.37
CA THR A 225 11.05 4.86 3.01
C THR A 225 10.13 5.94 2.46
N LEU A 226 10.71 7.08 2.08
CA LEU A 226 9.99 8.14 1.42
C LEU A 226 10.02 7.95 -0.11
N ARG A 227 11.22 7.75 -0.67
CA ARG A 227 11.41 7.54 -2.10
C ARG A 227 12.63 6.68 -2.41
N PHE A 228 12.55 6.01 -3.55
CA PHE A 228 13.70 5.45 -4.25
C PHE A 228 13.92 6.24 -5.53
N GLY A 229 15.18 6.39 -5.94
CA GLY A 229 15.58 6.93 -7.24
C GLY A 229 16.51 5.95 -7.94
N TYR A 230 16.46 5.91 -9.27
CA TYR A 230 17.30 5.05 -10.10
C TYR A 230 17.76 5.85 -11.30
N CYS A 231 18.97 5.59 -11.79
CA CYS A 231 19.41 6.21 -13.03
C CYS A 231 18.64 5.63 -14.23
N GLU A 232 18.61 6.36 -15.34
CA GLU A 232 17.86 5.97 -16.54
C GLU A 232 18.29 4.61 -17.10
N ALA A 233 19.59 4.32 -17.08
CA ALA A 233 20.12 3.02 -17.50
C ALA A 233 19.58 1.84 -16.66
N VAL A 234 19.13 2.10 -15.43
CA VAL A 234 18.50 1.09 -14.56
C VAL A 234 17.00 1.04 -14.81
N PHE A 235 16.27 2.16 -14.75
CA PHE A 235 14.81 2.11 -14.86
C PHE A 235 14.28 1.85 -16.27
N SER A 236 15.11 2.04 -17.30
CA SER A 236 14.77 1.68 -18.69
C SER A 236 14.90 0.18 -18.98
N ASP A 237 15.51 -0.60 -18.09
CA ASP A 237 15.62 -2.05 -18.17
C ASP A 237 14.88 -2.70 -17.00
N ALA A 238 13.75 -3.35 -17.29
CA ALA A 238 12.90 -3.96 -16.27
C ALA A 238 13.62 -5.02 -15.41
N LYS A 239 14.61 -5.74 -15.97
CA LYS A 239 15.37 -6.76 -15.25
C LYS A 239 16.36 -6.09 -14.30
N LYS A 240 17.09 -5.07 -14.77
CA LYS A 240 18.00 -4.28 -13.92
C LYS A 240 17.24 -3.56 -12.82
N LEU A 241 16.13 -2.89 -13.15
CA LEU A 241 15.29 -2.22 -12.17
C LEU A 241 14.83 -3.18 -11.06
N ARG A 242 14.37 -4.38 -11.41
CA ARG A 242 13.94 -5.39 -10.42
C ARG A 242 15.07 -5.78 -9.47
N GLU A 243 16.28 -5.97 -9.99
CA GLU A 243 17.47 -6.28 -9.22
C GLU A 243 17.88 -5.13 -8.30
N VAL A 244 18.19 -3.97 -8.89
CA VAL A 244 18.71 -2.79 -8.18
C VAL A 244 17.71 -2.32 -7.12
N ASN A 245 16.42 -2.33 -7.43
CA ASN A 245 15.38 -2.00 -6.46
C ASN A 245 15.35 -2.99 -5.28
N SER A 246 15.50 -4.29 -5.57
CA SER A 246 15.52 -5.31 -4.52
C SER A 246 16.74 -5.17 -3.61
N ILE A 247 17.92 -4.89 -4.17
CA ILE A 247 19.14 -4.66 -3.41
C ILE A 247 19.09 -3.35 -2.62
N THR A 248 18.62 -2.26 -3.22
CA THR A 248 18.44 -0.97 -2.54
C THR A 248 17.52 -1.10 -1.33
N THR A 249 16.37 -1.78 -1.51
CA THR A 249 15.42 -2.00 -0.42
C THR A 249 16.02 -2.87 0.69
N PHE A 250 16.82 -3.87 0.33
CA PHE A 250 17.47 -4.76 1.28
C PHE A 250 18.56 -4.04 2.09
N MET A 251 19.42 -3.22 1.45
CA MET A 251 20.44 -2.44 2.15
C MET A 251 19.84 -1.41 3.11
N ALA A 252 18.72 -0.79 2.75
CA ALA A 252 17.98 0.09 3.66
C ALA A 252 17.43 -0.67 4.89
N LEU A 253 17.02 -1.93 4.72
CA LEU A 253 16.60 -2.80 5.83
C LEU A 253 17.79 -3.20 6.71
N GLU A 254 18.92 -3.60 6.11
CA GLU A 254 20.16 -3.93 6.84
C GLU A 254 20.60 -2.76 7.71
N TRP A 255 20.65 -1.56 7.11
CA TRP A 255 21.02 -0.36 7.83
C TRP A 255 20.04 -0.05 8.97
N ALA A 256 18.73 -0.17 8.75
CA ALA A 256 17.73 0.05 9.80
C ALA A 256 17.92 -0.94 10.96
N LEU A 257 18.20 -2.21 10.65
CA LEU A 257 18.45 -3.25 11.65
C LEU A 257 19.71 -2.94 12.47
N GLU A 258 20.82 -2.61 11.80
CA GLU A 258 22.11 -2.26 12.42
C GLU A 258 22.02 -1.00 13.30
N ASN A 259 21.07 -0.10 13.01
CA ASN A 259 20.88 1.17 13.74
C ASN A 259 19.74 1.10 14.78
N GLY A 260 19.29 -0.11 15.13
CA GLY A 260 18.39 -0.35 16.26
C GLY A 260 16.99 0.24 16.06
N PHE A 261 16.48 0.25 14.83
CA PHE A 261 15.07 0.53 14.58
C PHE A 261 14.20 -0.68 14.94
N ASP A 262 12.98 -0.45 15.43
CA ASP A 262 12.03 -1.53 15.72
C ASP A 262 11.40 -2.08 14.43
N TYR A 263 11.21 -1.23 13.42
CA TYR A 263 10.54 -1.55 12.18
C TYR A 263 11.18 -0.87 10.97
N TYR A 264 11.14 -1.54 9.82
CA TYR A 264 11.39 -0.94 8.51
C TYR A 264 10.09 -0.83 7.71
N ASP A 265 9.67 0.40 7.42
CA ASP A 265 8.54 0.70 6.58
C ASP A 265 9.00 0.88 5.12
N ILE A 266 8.59 -0.06 4.26
CA ILE A 266 8.91 -0.08 2.82
C ILE A 266 8.02 0.93 2.04
N GLY A 267 7.22 1.71 2.78
CA GLY A 267 6.42 2.83 2.31
C GLY A 267 5.01 2.41 1.90
N LEU A 268 4.25 3.39 1.44
CA LEU A 268 2.84 3.26 1.11
C LEU A 268 2.58 2.55 -0.24
N CYS A 269 1.45 1.87 -0.33
CA CYS A 269 0.86 1.30 -1.54
C CYS A 269 -0.67 1.41 -1.45
N LEU A 270 -1.35 1.26 -2.59
CA LEU A 270 -2.81 1.25 -2.58
C LEU A 270 -3.32 0.08 -1.75
N ALA A 271 -4.37 0.31 -0.96
CA ALA A 271 -5.00 -0.73 -0.17
C ALA A 271 -5.90 -1.63 -1.01
N ARG A 272 -5.35 -2.16 -2.10
CA ARG A 272 -6.01 -3.09 -3.00
C ARG A 272 -5.24 -4.41 -2.94
N PRO A 273 -5.86 -5.54 -2.53
CA PRO A 273 -5.18 -6.83 -2.43
C PRO A 273 -4.49 -7.28 -3.73
N ASP A 274 -5.03 -6.87 -4.89
CA ASP A 274 -4.47 -7.16 -6.21
C ASP A 274 -3.36 -6.19 -6.66
N ASP A 275 -3.09 -5.11 -5.93
CA ASP A 275 -2.10 -4.11 -6.33
C ASP A 275 -0.69 -4.70 -6.52
N GLY A 276 -0.11 -4.51 -7.71
CA GLY A 276 1.20 -5.05 -8.05
C GLY A 276 2.32 -4.53 -7.15
N LEU A 277 2.24 -3.29 -6.66
CA LEU A 277 3.22 -2.75 -5.71
C LEU A 277 3.08 -3.42 -4.34
N LEU A 278 1.86 -3.61 -3.84
CA LEU A 278 1.62 -4.36 -2.62
C LEU A 278 2.12 -5.81 -2.74
N LYS A 279 1.83 -6.49 -3.85
CA LYS A 279 2.35 -7.83 -4.16
C LYS A 279 3.87 -7.87 -4.22
N TRP A 280 4.51 -6.81 -4.71
CA TRP A 280 5.96 -6.71 -4.71
C TRP A 280 6.53 -6.52 -3.30
N LYS A 281 5.87 -5.70 -2.46
CA LYS A 281 6.30 -5.45 -1.07
C LYS A 281 6.15 -6.68 -0.18
N ARG A 282 5.02 -7.40 -0.29
CA ARG A 282 4.72 -8.57 0.56
C ARG A 282 5.75 -9.70 0.43
N ARG A 283 6.43 -9.82 -0.72
CA ARG A 283 7.50 -10.83 -0.96
C ARG A 283 8.67 -10.71 0.02
N ARG A 284 8.73 -9.64 0.80
CA ARG A 284 9.71 -9.38 1.87
C ARG A 284 9.23 -9.79 3.26
N GLY A 285 8.11 -10.52 3.36
CA GLY A 285 7.62 -11.07 4.62
C GLY A 285 7.19 -10.02 5.66
N GLY A 286 6.89 -8.80 5.21
CA GLY A 286 6.38 -7.72 6.05
C GLY A 286 4.88 -7.82 6.30
N ASP A 287 4.45 -7.21 7.40
CA ASP A 287 3.05 -7.04 7.77
C ASP A 287 2.45 -5.85 7.01
N VAL A 288 1.17 -5.92 6.65
CA VAL A 288 0.42 -4.76 6.18
C VAL A 288 -0.13 -3.98 7.37
N ASP A 289 0.15 -2.68 7.41
CA ASP A 289 -0.33 -1.76 8.45
C ASP A 289 -0.92 -0.52 7.80
N SER A 290 -1.97 0.03 8.39
CA SER A 290 -2.49 1.34 7.99
C SER A 290 -1.51 2.48 8.30
N LEU A 291 -0.56 2.27 9.23
CA LEU A 291 0.34 3.28 9.80
C LEU A 291 -0.39 4.57 10.20
N GLY A 292 -1.61 4.43 10.75
CA GLY A 292 -2.44 5.59 11.07
C GLY A 292 -2.84 6.39 9.82
N ASN A 293 -3.03 5.74 8.68
CA ASN A 293 -3.73 6.34 7.56
C ASN A 293 -5.24 6.25 7.82
N HIS A 294 -5.89 7.41 7.89
CA HIS A 294 -7.33 7.54 8.17
C HIS A 294 -8.15 7.87 6.94
N SER A 295 -7.54 7.80 5.76
CA SER A 295 -8.25 8.03 4.51
C SER A 295 -9.00 6.77 4.15
N TYR A 296 -10.32 6.77 4.36
CA TYR A 296 -11.20 5.65 4.05
C TYR A 296 -12.23 6.01 2.98
N MET A 297 -12.62 5.00 2.21
CA MET A 297 -13.90 4.92 1.51
C MET A 297 -14.80 3.92 2.22
N PHE A 298 -16.09 4.22 2.28
CA PHE A 298 -17.08 3.36 2.89
C PHE A 298 -17.80 2.59 1.79
N VAL A 299 -17.53 1.29 1.70
CA VAL A 299 -18.05 0.43 0.62
C VAL A 299 -19.14 -0.49 1.16
N ARG A 300 -20.38 -0.25 0.75
CA ARG A 300 -21.48 -1.17 0.99
C ARG A 300 -21.58 -2.14 -0.17
N LEU A 301 -21.33 -3.41 0.13
CA LEU A 301 -21.39 -4.54 -0.80
C LEU A 301 -22.79 -4.65 -1.44
N PRO A 302 -22.89 -5.26 -2.65
CA PRO A 302 -24.18 -5.44 -3.30
C PRO A 302 -25.09 -6.37 -2.48
N LYS A 303 -26.41 -6.26 -2.65
CA LYS A 303 -27.36 -7.12 -1.92
C LYS A 303 -27.33 -8.58 -2.38
N ARG A 304 -26.93 -8.84 -3.63
CA ARG A 304 -26.81 -10.17 -4.24
C ARG A 304 -25.48 -10.30 -4.97
N GLY A 305 -24.92 -11.51 -5.02
CA GLY A 305 -23.69 -11.79 -5.74
C GLY A 305 -22.45 -11.20 -5.05
N VAL A 306 -22.46 -11.12 -3.71
CA VAL A 306 -21.33 -10.60 -2.92
C VAL A 306 -20.08 -11.46 -3.10
N ALA A 307 -20.23 -12.78 -3.05
CA ALA A 307 -19.14 -13.73 -3.28
C ALA A 307 -18.47 -13.50 -4.64
N LYS A 308 -19.28 -13.31 -5.69
CA LYS A 308 -18.76 -13.02 -7.04
C LYS A 308 -18.09 -11.64 -7.10
N PHE A 309 -18.65 -10.63 -6.45
CA PHE A 309 -18.06 -9.29 -6.40
C PHE A 309 -16.67 -9.30 -5.74
N LEU A 310 -16.56 -9.93 -4.57
CA LEU A 310 -15.31 -10.01 -3.81
C LEU A 310 -14.29 -10.99 -4.42
N TRP A 311 -14.72 -11.89 -5.30
CA TRP A 311 -13.80 -12.68 -6.12
C TRP A 311 -13.08 -11.83 -7.18
N ASP A 312 -13.85 -10.95 -7.83
CA ASP A 312 -13.34 -10.04 -8.85
C ASP A 312 -12.61 -8.83 -8.23
N THR A 313 -13.09 -8.37 -7.08
CA THR A 313 -12.61 -7.19 -6.34
C THR A 313 -12.46 -7.51 -4.84
N PRO A 314 -11.43 -8.25 -4.43
CA PRO A 314 -11.13 -8.45 -3.01
C PRO A 314 -10.84 -7.10 -2.34
N LEU A 315 -11.21 -6.95 -1.07
CA LEU A 315 -11.07 -5.68 -0.36
C LEU A 315 -10.38 -5.86 0.99
N PHE A 316 -9.52 -4.91 1.35
CA PHE A 316 -9.19 -4.69 2.76
C PHE A 316 -10.26 -3.85 3.43
N ALA A 317 -10.48 -4.06 4.72
CA ALA A 317 -11.29 -3.16 5.54
C ALA A 317 -10.69 -2.99 6.94
N VAL A 318 -11.13 -1.97 7.66
CA VAL A 318 -10.71 -1.72 9.04
C VAL A 318 -11.89 -1.87 9.99
N GLU A 319 -11.72 -2.76 10.97
CA GLU A 319 -12.65 -2.99 12.09
C GLU A 319 -12.00 -2.49 13.38
N GLY A 320 -12.50 -1.38 13.93
CA GLY A 320 -11.81 -0.68 15.01
C GLY A 320 -10.47 -0.12 14.53
N ASP A 321 -9.37 -0.69 15.04
CA ASP A 321 -7.99 -0.39 14.66
C ASP A 321 -7.31 -1.55 13.91
N LYS A 322 -8.07 -2.59 13.55
CA LYS A 322 -7.55 -3.84 13.00
C LYS A 322 -7.88 -4.00 11.53
N LEU A 323 -6.91 -4.47 10.75
CA LEU A 323 -7.06 -4.70 9.32
C LEU A 323 -7.65 -6.09 9.05
N THR A 324 -8.65 -6.16 8.19
CA THR A 324 -9.30 -7.38 7.72
C THR A 324 -9.21 -7.50 6.21
N LEU A 325 -9.32 -8.73 5.71
CA LEU A 325 -9.36 -9.04 4.28
C LEU A 325 -10.68 -9.72 3.93
N HIS A 326 -11.36 -9.25 2.90
CA HIS A 326 -12.65 -9.75 2.44
C HIS A 326 -12.48 -10.40 1.07
N LEU A 327 -12.72 -11.71 0.99
CA LEU A 327 -12.54 -12.54 -0.19
C LEU A 327 -13.85 -13.22 -0.58
N GLY A 328 -14.04 -13.43 -1.88
CA GLY A 328 -15.21 -14.11 -2.43
C GLY A 328 -14.94 -15.57 -2.79
N LEU A 329 -15.86 -16.46 -2.45
CA LEU A 329 -15.89 -17.87 -2.82
C LEU A 329 -17.20 -18.16 -3.59
N PRO A 330 -17.35 -17.66 -4.84
CA PRO A 330 -18.55 -17.90 -5.62
C PRO A 330 -18.70 -19.39 -5.97
N GLU A 331 -19.91 -19.81 -6.32
CA GLU A 331 -20.13 -21.12 -6.91
C GLU A 331 -19.48 -21.22 -8.29
N GLY A 332 -19.00 -22.40 -8.65
CA GLY A 332 -18.36 -22.68 -9.95
C GLY A 332 -16.87 -22.99 -9.84
N PRO A 333 -16.02 -22.07 -9.35
CA PRO A 333 -14.58 -22.31 -9.24
C PRO A 333 -14.23 -23.51 -8.36
N SER A 334 -13.27 -24.31 -8.81
CA SER A 334 -12.69 -25.41 -8.03
C SER A 334 -11.78 -24.90 -6.91
N ASP A 335 -11.46 -25.75 -5.93
CA ASP A 335 -10.51 -25.40 -4.87
C ASP A 335 -9.11 -25.05 -5.42
N GLU A 336 -8.71 -25.64 -6.54
CA GLU A 336 -7.47 -25.32 -7.23
C GLU A 336 -7.51 -23.92 -7.87
N GLU A 337 -8.64 -23.54 -8.46
CA GLU A 337 -8.84 -22.19 -9.00
C GLU A 337 -8.89 -21.15 -7.89
N LEU A 338 -9.52 -21.45 -6.75
CA LEU A 338 -9.50 -20.62 -5.55
C LEU A 338 -8.07 -20.45 -5.01
N ALA A 339 -7.33 -21.56 -4.88
CA ALA A 339 -5.96 -21.56 -4.41
C ALA A 339 -5.02 -20.79 -5.33
N SER A 340 -5.23 -20.88 -6.65
CA SER A 340 -4.49 -20.12 -7.66
C SER A 340 -4.82 -18.62 -7.58
N ARG A 341 -6.11 -18.26 -7.50
CA ARG A 341 -6.57 -16.87 -7.41
C ARG A 341 -5.98 -16.13 -6.20
N TYR A 342 -6.02 -16.78 -5.05
CA TYR A 342 -5.60 -16.20 -3.78
C TYR A 342 -4.17 -16.59 -3.41
N HIS A 343 -3.43 -17.27 -4.29
CA HIS A 343 -2.07 -17.69 -4.03
C HIS A 343 -1.20 -16.51 -3.59
N GLU A 344 -1.45 -15.36 -4.22
CA GLU A 344 -0.72 -14.12 -3.99
C GLU A 344 -1.33 -13.17 -2.95
N MET A 345 -2.37 -13.60 -2.23
CA MET A 345 -3.08 -12.76 -1.24
C MET A 345 -2.85 -13.22 0.19
N VAL A 346 -1.59 -13.57 0.48
CA VAL A 346 -1.13 -13.88 1.84
C VAL A 346 -0.43 -12.64 2.40
N PHE A 347 -0.98 -12.06 3.46
CA PHE A 347 -0.49 -10.81 4.05
C PHE A 347 -0.33 -10.94 5.57
N GLY A 348 0.85 -10.59 6.09
CA GLY A 348 1.05 -10.46 7.54
C GLY A 348 0.29 -9.26 8.12
N GLY A 349 0.08 -9.21 9.43
CA GLY A 349 -0.62 -8.10 10.11
C GLY A 349 -2.15 -8.10 10.01
N LEU A 350 -2.75 -9.11 9.37
CA LEU A 350 -4.21 -9.26 9.32
C LEU A 350 -4.77 -9.75 10.65
N HIS A 351 -5.87 -9.15 11.09
CA HIS A 351 -6.64 -9.64 12.22
C HIS A 351 -7.61 -10.76 11.82
N LYS A 352 -8.29 -10.59 10.68
CA LYS A 352 -9.30 -11.53 10.21
C LYS A 352 -9.37 -11.60 8.69
N ILE A 353 -9.72 -12.76 8.16
CA ILE A 353 -10.10 -12.99 6.77
C ILE A 353 -11.56 -13.44 6.73
N TYR A 354 -12.39 -12.67 6.05
CA TYR A 354 -13.79 -13.01 5.77
C TYR A 354 -13.89 -13.67 4.40
N LEU A 355 -14.54 -14.82 4.37
CA LEU A 355 -14.78 -15.63 3.16
C LEU A 355 -16.28 -15.65 2.87
N TYR A 356 -16.68 -14.95 1.81
CA TYR A 356 -18.08 -14.79 1.41
C TYR A 356 -18.46 -15.85 0.38
N GLY A 357 -19.38 -16.75 0.70
CA GLY A 357 -19.79 -17.83 -0.20
C GLY A 357 -20.84 -18.76 0.42
N ALA A 358 -21.12 -19.87 -0.25
CA ALA A 358 -21.98 -20.91 0.30
C ALA A 358 -21.27 -21.68 1.42
N LYS A 359 -22.04 -22.37 2.27
CA LYS A 359 -21.52 -23.03 3.49
C LYS A 359 -20.40 -24.04 3.21
N SER A 360 -20.47 -24.77 2.10
CA SER A 360 -19.54 -25.83 1.70
C SER A 360 -18.51 -25.40 0.65
N SER A 361 -18.55 -24.16 0.16
CA SER A 361 -17.59 -23.68 -0.85
C SER A 361 -16.18 -23.57 -0.26
N GLY A 362 -15.18 -24.09 -0.96
CA GLY A 362 -13.78 -23.82 -0.63
C GLY A 362 -13.26 -24.50 0.63
N GLU A 363 -13.72 -25.71 0.99
CA GLU A 363 -13.27 -26.38 2.22
C GLU A 363 -11.80 -26.78 2.20
N ALA A 364 -11.32 -27.45 1.14
CA ALA A 364 -9.90 -27.79 1.08
C ALA A 364 -9.04 -26.52 0.88
N PHE A 365 -9.58 -25.52 0.17
CA PHE A 365 -8.95 -24.20 0.06
C PHE A 365 -8.78 -23.52 1.43
N LEU A 366 -9.81 -23.56 2.30
CA LEU A 366 -9.75 -22.98 3.64
C LEU A 366 -8.61 -23.60 4.46
N GLU A 367 -8.50 -24.93 4.47
CA GLU A 367 -7.43 -25.63 5.20
C GLU A 367 -6.05 -25.29 4.63
N ASN A 368 -5.92 -25.22 3.29
CA ASN A 368 -4.69 -24.77 2.65
C ASN A 368 -4.32 -23.34 3.09
N LEU A 369 -5.29 -22.43 3.10
CA LEU A 369 -5.10 -21.05 3.50
C LEU A 369 -4.65 -20.96 4.97
N ARG A 370 -5.25 -21.74 5.88
CA ARG A 370 -4.82 -21.84 7.29
C ARG A 370 -3.36 -22.27 7.40
N GLY A 371 -2.97 -23.30 6.65
CA GLY A 371 -1.59 -23.77 6.58
C GLY A 371 -0.60 -22.67 6.17
N ARG A 372 -0.98 -21.79 5.24
CA ARG A 372 -0.12 -20.66 4.80
C ARG A 372 0.09 -19.60 5.88
N TYR A 373 -0.83 -19.45 6.81
CA TYR A 373 -0.73 -18.50 7.92
C TYR A 373 -0.15 -19.11 9.21
N ALA A 374 0.02 -20.43 9.27
CA ALA A 374 0.39 -21.15 10.49
C ALA A 374 1.76 -20.74 11.08
N SER A 375 2.67 -20.22 10.26
CA SER A 375 4.01 -19.77 10.70
C SER A 375 4.05 -18.31 11.16
N LEU A 376 2.94 -17.57 11.07
CA LEU A 376 2.86 -16.21 11.59
C LEU A 376 2.70 -16.23 13.11
N GLN A 377 3.29 -15.23 13.78
CA GLN A 377 3.20 -15.07 15.23
C GLN A 377 1.75 -14.83 15.69
N SER A 378 0.93 -14.22 14.84
CA SER A 378 -0.49 -13.99 15.09
C SER A 378 -1.24 -14.23 13.78
N PRO A 379 -1.67 -15.48 13.52
CA PRO A 379 -2.44 -15.79 12.32
C PRO A 379 -3.81 -15.09 12.38
N PRO A 380 -4.35 -14.63 11.24
CA PRO A 380 -5.68 -14.04 11.21
C PRO A 380 -6.75 -15.10 11.52
N ALA A 381 -7.80 -14.68 12.21
CA ALA A 381 -9.01 -15.50 12.33
C ALA A 381 -9.65 -15.66 10.94
N MET A 382 -10.22 -16.83 10.63
CA MET A 382 -10.93 -17.05 9.38
C MET A 382 -12.41 -17.24 9.65
N GLU A 383 -13.24 -16.43 9.01
CA GLU A 383 -14.69 -16.41 9.24
C GLU A 383 -15.44 -16.57 7.91
N ARG A 384 -16.38 -17.51 7.87
CA ARG A 384 -17.27 -17.69 6.72
C ARG A 384 -18.50 -16.80 6.88
N ILE A 385 -18.81 -16.05 5.84
CA ILE A 385 -20.02 -15.26 5.73
C ILE A 385 -20.89 -15.88 4.65
N LEU A 386 -22.08 -16.36 5.03
CA LEU A 386 -23.04 -16.88 4.07
C LEU A 386 -23.54 -15.73 3.20
N SER A 387 -23.34 -15.85 1.90
CA SER A 387 -23.78 -14.85 0.94
C SER A 387 -24.30 -15.51 -0.33
N ASN A 388 -25.49 -15.10 -0.77
CA ASN A 388 -26.12 -15.54 -2.01
C ASN A 388 -25.71 -14.68 -3.21
#